data_AF-Q0PEU5-F1
#
_entry.id   AF-Q0PEU5-F1
#
_cell.length_a   1.000
_cell.length_b   1.000
_cell.length_c   1.000
_cell.angle_alpha   90.00
_cell.angle_beta   90.00
_cell.angle_gamma   90.00
#
_symmetry.space_group_name_H-M   'P 1'
#
loop_
_entity.id
_entity.type
_entity.pdbx_description
1 polymer ?
#
loop_
_entity_poly.entity_id
_entity_poly.type
_entity_poly.pdbx_seq_one_letter_code
_entity_poly.pdbx_strand_id
1 'polypeptide(L)'
;IVLERNMQLHPRHFGRNLRENLVSKLMKDVEGTCSGQHGFVVAITGIENIGKGMIRDGTGFVSFPMKYQCVVFRPFKGEILEAVVTMVNKMGFFAEAGPVQIFVSNHLIP
;
A
#
# COMPACT_ATOMS: atom_id res chain seq x y z
N ILE A 1 -7.83 3.10 7.56
CA ILE A 1 -7.83 4.53 7.16
C ILE A 1 -8.43 4.69 5.78
N VAL A 2 -8.80 5.91 5.36
CA VAL A 2 -9.27 6.19 3.99
C VAL A 2 -8.15 6.89 3.21
N LEU A 3 -7.86 6.39 2.02
CA LEU A 3 -6.89 6.98 1.09
C LEU A 3 -7.54 7.25 -0.27
N GLU A 4 -6.91 8.14 -1.04
CA GLU A 4 -7.35 8.51 -2.38
C GLU A 4 -6.29 8.16 -3.41
N ARG A 5 -6.72 7.65 -4.57
CA ARG A 5 -5.83 7.39 -5.70
C ARG A 5 -6.54 7.61 -7.03
N ASN A 6 -5.84 8.25 -7.95
CA ASN A 6 -6.29 8.39 -9.34
C ASN A 6 -5.90 7.16 -10.14
N MET A 7 -6.89 6.33 -10.51
CA MET A 7 -6.69 5.12 -11.29
C MET A 7 -6.86 5.40 -12.78
N GLN A 8 -5.86 5.04 -13.58
CA GLN A 8 -5.93 5.17 -15.03
C GLN A 8 -6.37 3.87 -15.67
N LEU A 9 -7.35 3.95 -16.57
CA LEU A 9 -7.84 2.79 -17.31
C LEU A 9 -7.98 3.14 -18.80
N HIS A 10 -7.55 2.22 -19.66
CA HIS A 10 -7.74 2.35 -21.10
C HIS A 10 -9.20 2.04 -21.47
N PRO A 11 -9.83 2.79 -22.40
CA PRO A 11 -11.23 2.58 -22.80
C PRO A 11 -11.57 1.15 -23.24
N ARG A 12 -10.61 0.38 -23.74
CA ARG A 12 -10.78 -1.05 -24.08
C ARG A 12 -11.25 -1.93 -22.91
N HIS A 13 -11.02 -1.50 -21.66
CA HIS A 13 -11.44 -2.23 -20.46
C HIS A 13 -12.76 -1.68 -19.89
N PHE A 14 -13.47 -0.84 -20.64
CA PHE A 14 -14.77 -0.31 -20.27
C PHE A 14 -15.89 -1.30 -20.61
N GLY A 15 -17.10 -0.99 -20.14
CA GLY A 15 -18.29 -1.81 -20.32
C GLY A 15 -18.87 -2.25 -18.98
N ARG A 16 -19.57 -3.38 -18.99
CA ARG A 16 -20.30 -3.90 -17.82
C ARG A 16 -19.40 -4.11 -16.60
N ASN A 17 -18.12 -4.45 -16.81
CA ASN A 17 -17.17 -4.80 -15.74
C ASN A 17 -16.24 -3.63 -15.37
N LEU A 18 -16.57 -2.39 -15.75
CA LEU A 18 -15.72 -1.23 -15.48
C LEU A 18 -15.36 -1.10 -13.99
N ARG A 19 -16.36 -1.25 -13.11
CA ARG A 19 -16.17 -1.15 -11.67
C ARG A 19 -15.22 -2.23 -11.15
N GLU A 20 -15.44 -3.48 -11.56
CA GLU A 20 -14.61 -4.63 -11.17
C GLU A 20 -13.17 -4.46 -11.64
N ASN A 21 -12.98 -4.03 -12.89
CA ASN A 21 -11.65 -3.76 -13.47
C ASN A 21 -10.92 -2.65 -12.69
N LEU A 22 -11.61 -1.59 -12.28
CA LEU A 22 -11.02 -0.52 -11.47
C LEU A 22 -10.63 -1.00 -10.08
N VAL A 23 -11.49 -1.78 -9.42
CA VAL A 23 -11.21 -2.31 -8.08
C VAL A 23 -10.05 -3.31 -8.10
N SER A 24 -10.06 -4.25 -9.06
CA SER A 24 -8.99 -5.22 -9.25
C SER A 24 -7.65 -4.52 -9.54
N LYS A 25 -7.66 -3.51 -10.42
CA LYS A 25 -6.48 -2.70 -10.71
C LYS A 25 -5.99 -1.93 -9.47
N LEU A 26 -6.91 -1.36 -8.69
CA LEU A 26 -6.56 -0.63 -7.48
C LEU A 26 -5.88 -1.55 -6.45
N MET A 27 -6.45 -2.72 -6.17
CA MET A 27 -5.87 -3.71 -5.27
C MET A 27 -4.45 -4.08 -5.70
N LYS A 28 -4.28 -4.44 -6.99
CA LYS A 28 -2.98 -4.79 -7.56
C LYS A 28 -1.94 -3.66 -7.48
N ASP A 29 -2.37 -2.42 -7.68
CA ASP A 29 -1.45 -1.27 -7.74
C ASP A 29 -1.11 -0.70 -6.36
N VAL A 30 -1.84 -1.08 -5.30
CA VAL A 30 -1.74 -0.45 -3.97
C VAL A 30 -1.36 -1.43 -2.86
N GLU A 31 -1.90 -2.65 -2.86
CA GLU A 31 -1.57 -3.62 -1.80
C GLU A 31 -0.09 -4.00 -1.85
N GLY A 32 0.55 -4.05 -0.68
CA GLY A 32 1.98 -4.29 -0.54
C GLY A 32 2.86 -3.06 -0.82
N THR A 33 2.30 -1.93 -1.28
CA THR A 33 3.09 -0.70 -1.47
C THR A 33 3.37 0.00 -0.15
N CYS A 34 4.48 0.74 -0.08
CA CYS A 34 4.84 1.55 1.07
C CYS A 34 4.98 3.02 0.68
N SER A 35 4.45 3.92 1.50
CA SER A 35 4.69 5.36 1.38
C SER A 35 5.15 5.92 2.72
N GLY A 36 6.07 6.87 2.72
CA GLY A 36 6.59 7.46 3.96
C GLY A 36 5.51 8.15 4.82
N GLN A 37 4.45 8.66 4.18
CA GLN A 37 3.34 9.32 4.87
C GLN A 37 2.37 8.32 5.52
N HIS A 38 2.09 7.17 4.89
CA HIS A 38 1.03 6.27 5.34
C HIS A 38 1.51 4.88 5.81
N GLY A 39 2.80 4.57 5.64
CA GLY A 39 3.36 3.25 5.90
C GLY A 39 3.06 2.25 4.78
N PHE A 40 3.10 0.96 5.13
CA PHE A 40 2.79 -0.15 4.24
C PHE A 40 1.29 -0.35 4.14
N VAL A 41 0.75 -0.41 2.92
CA VAL A 41 -0.65 -0.79 2.72
C VAL A 41 -0.73 -2.32 2.72
N VAL A 42 -1.33 -2.88 3.77
CA VAL A 42 -1.41 -4.33 3.97
C VAL A 42 -2.54 -4.93 3.13
N ALA A 43 -3.73 -4.33 3.22
CA ALA A 43 -4.90 -4.80 2.49
C ALA A 43 -5.93 -3.67 2.31
N ILE A 44 -6.61 -3.68 1.19
CA ILE A 44 -7.80 -2.85 0.95
C ILE A 44 -9.00 -3.56 1.54
N THR A 45 -9.72 -2.88 2.44
CA THR A 45 -10.90 -3.44 3.13
C THR A 45 -12.21 -3.02 2.49
N GLY A 46 -12.21 -1.96 1.68
CA GLY A 46 -13.44 -1.46 1.05
C GLY A 46 -13.21 -0.33 0.07
N ILE A 47 -14.21 -0.09 -0.78
CA ILE A 47 -14.23 1.01 -1.74
C ILE A 47 -15.36 1.95 -1.33
N GLU A 48 -15.02 3.16 -0.92
CA GLU A 48 -16.01 4.16 -0.51
C GLU A 48 -16.64 4.85 -1.72
N ASN A 49 -15.81 5.27 -2.67
CA ASN A 49 -16.28 6.01 -3.83
C ASN A 49 -15.41 5.78 -5.08
N ILE A 50 -16.05 5.77 -6.23
CA ILE A 50 -15.42 5.84 -7.55
C ILE A 50 -16.00 7.07 -8.23
N GLY A 51 -15.21 8.14 -8.31
CA GLY A 51 -15.61 9.37 -8.96
C GLY A 51 -15.68 9.23 -10.47
N LYS A 52 -16.24 10.26 -11.11
CA LYS A 52 -16.39 10.31 -12.57
C LYS A 52 -15.02 10.28 -13.25
N GLY A 53 -14.92 9.47 -14.31
CA GLY A 53 -13.72 9.38 -15.12
C GLY A 53 -13.47 10.67 -15.89
N MET A 54 -12.24 11.17 -15.84
CA MET A 54 -11.78 12.32 -16.62
C MET A 54 -10.82 11.84 -17.71
N ILE A 55 -11.13 12.16 -18.96
CA ILE A 55 -10.28 11.81 -20.11
C ILE A 55 -8.98 12.61 -19.99
N ARG A 56 -7.83 11.93 -20.15
CA ARG A 56 -6.52 12.58 -20.25
C ARG A 56 -6.23 12.92 -21.69
N ASP A 57 -5.94 14.19 -21.92
CA ASP A 57 -5.57 14.71 -23.24
C ASP A 57 -4.35 13.96 -23.81
N GLY A 58 -4.39 13.69 -25.11
CA GLY A 58 -3.30 13.07 -25.87
C GLY A 58 -3.10 11.55 -25.69
N THR A 59 -3.62 10.94 -24.63
CA THR A 59 -3.41 9.49 -24.36
C THR A 59 -4.65 8.63 -24.56
N GLY A 60 -5.85 9.24 -24.51
CA GLY A 60 -7.13 8.52 -24.55
C GLY A 60 -7.42 7.69 -23.29
N PHE A 61 -6.53 7.69 -22.29
CA PHE A 61 -6.79 7.07 -21.00
C PHE A 61 -7.78 7.90 -20.19
N VAL A 62 -8.52 7.24 -19.30
CA VAL A 62 -9.43 7.91 -18.38
C VAL A 62 -8.95 7.72 -16.95
N SER A 63 -8.88 8.82 -16.20
CA SER A 63 -8.49 8.87 -14.81
C SER A 63 -9.72 8.89 -13.90
N PHE A 64 -9.83 7.91 -13.01
CA PHE A 64 -10.90 7.77 -12.04
C PHE A 64 -10.37 8.08 -10.64
N PRO A 65 -10.82 9.16 -9.97
CA PRO A 65 -10.48 9.40 -8.57
C PRO A 65 -11.24 8.38 -7.71
N MET A 66 -10.51 7.53 -6.99
CA MET A 66 -11.08 6.50 -6.12
C MET A 66 -10.73 6.77 -4.66
N LYS A 67 -11.73 6.65 -3.78
CA LYS A 67 -11.54 6.65 -2.33
C LYS A 67 -11.74 5.23 -1.81
N TYR A 68 -10.78 4.74 -1.04
CA TYR A 68 -10.76 3.36 -0.55
C TYR A 68 -10.32 3.30 0.90
N GLN A 69 -10.85 2.31 1.61
CA GLN A 69 -10.46 1.97 2.96
C GLN A 69 -9.38 0.89 2.92
N CYS A 70 -8.36 1.05 3.74
CA CYS A 70 -7.28 0.08 3.86
C CYS A 70 -6.74 -0.03 5.29
N VAL A 71 -6.19 -1.20 5.57
CA VAL A 71 -5.32 -1.45 6.72
C VAL A 71 -3.91 -1.09 6.32
N VAL A 72 -3.25 -0.28 7.16
CA VAL A 72 -1.85 0.11 6.97
C VAL A 72 -1.02 -0.28 8.17
N PHE A 73 0.24 -0.61 7.93
CA PHE A 73 1.26 -0.83 8.96
C PHE A 73 2.28 0.31 8.89
N ARG A 74 2.29 1.17 9.92
CA ARG A 74 3.15 2.35 9.98
C ARG A 74 3.83 2.41 11.36
N PRO A 75 5.02 1.79 11.51
CA PRO A 75 5.71 1.81 12.77
C PRO A 75 6.19 3.23 13.13
N PHE A 76 6.33 3.52 14.42
CA PHE A 76 6.79 4.83 14.89
C PHE A 76 7.96 4.74 15.89
N LYS A 77 8.69 5.84 16.03
CA LYS A 77 9.86 5.90 16.92
C LYS A 77 9.42 5.70 18.38
N GLY A 78 10.03 4.73 19.05
CA GLY A 78 9.72 4.39 20.45
C GLY A 78 8.56 3.41 20.61
N GLU A 79 7.99 2.93 19.51
CA GLU A 79 7.02 1.83 19.55
C GLU A 79 7.68 0.52 19.98
N ILE A 80 6.96 -0.26 20.78
CA ILE A 80 7.35 -1.62 21.17
C ILE A 80 6.61 -2.57 20.25
N LEU A 81 7.34 -3.35 19.46
CA LEU A 81 6.79 -4.31 18.51
C LEU A 81 7.33 -5.71 18.78
N GLU A 82 6.46 -6.70 18.62
CA GLU A 82 6.86 -8.09 18.51
C GLU A 82 7.49 -8.33 17.14
N ALA A 83 8.64 -9.00 17.11
CA ALA A 83 9.37 -9.29 15.90
C ALA A 83 10.00 -10.69 15.96
N VAL A 84 10.11 -11.34 14.81
CA VAL A 84 10.74 -12.65 14.68
C VAL A 84 12.18 -12.46 14.22
N VAL A 85 13.15 -12.96 14.97
CA VAL A 85 14.58 -12.90 14.58
C VAL A 85 14.81 -13.76 13.35
N THR A 86 15.39 -13.17 12.31
CA THR A 86 15.66 -13.86 11.03
C THR A 86 17.15 -14.16 10.83
N MET A 87 18.03 -13.33 11.37
CA MET A 87 19.48 -13.53 11.26
C MET A 87 20.22 -12.92 12.43
N VAL A 88 21.22 -13.64 12.96
CA VAL A 88 22.13 -13.15 14.00
C VAL A 88 23.55 -13.11 13.43
N ASN A 89 24.27 -12.00 13.64
CA ASN A 89 25.65 -11.85 13.22
C ASN A 89 26.46 -11.03 14.24
N LYS A 90 27.75 -10.82 13.96
CA LYS A 90 28.66 -10.09 14.87
C LYS A 90 28.28 -8.62 15.10
N MET A 91 27.51 -8.01 14.19
CA MET A 91 27.10 -6.61 14.27
C MET A 91 25.79 -6.43 15.04
N GLY A 92 25.03 -7.51 15.28
CA GLY A 92 23.71 -7.46 15.89
C GLY A 92 22.78 -8.54 15.31
N PHE A 93 21.48 -8.26 15.27
CA PHE A 93 20.51 -9.15 14.65
C PHE A 93 19.53 -8.42 13.74
N PHE A 94 19.07 -9.13 12.72
CA PHE A 94 17.92 -8.75 11.91
C PHE A 94 16.68 -9.48 12.42
N ALA A 95 15.57 -8.77 12.45
CA ALA A 95 14.26 -9.30 12.80
C ALA A 95 13.19 -8.74 11.86
N GLU A 96 12.06 -9.40 11.78
CA GLU A 96 10.93 -8.98 10.95
C GLU A 96 9.68 -8.78 11.81
N ALA A 97 9.03 -7.63 11.64
CA ALA A 97 7.72 -7.31 12.22
C ALA A 97 6.76 -7.00 11.07
N GLY A 98 5.98 -8.01 10.68
CA GLY A 98 5.14 -7.93 9.48
C GLY A 98 5.99 -7.60 8.23
N PRO A 99 5.67 -6.53 7.47
CA PRO A 99 6.41 -6.19 6.24
C PRO A 99 7.72 -5.42 6.49
N VAL A 100 8.10 -5.17 7.75
CA VAL A 100 9.28 -4.36 8.09
C VAL A 100 10.43 -5.24 8.56
N GLN A 101 11.60 -5.05 7.95
CA GLN A 101 12.86 -5.56 8.44
C GLN A 101 13.49 -4.56 9.42
N ILE A 102 13.84 -5.06 10.60
CA ILE A 102 14.43 -4.33 11.71
C ILE A 102 15.87 -4.82 11.86
N PHE A 103 16.79 -3.89 12.12
CA PHE A 103 18.15 -4.22 12.53
C PHE A 103 18.41 -3.66 13.92
N VAL A 104 18.84 -4.51 14.84
CA VAL A 104 19.25 -4.13 16.20
C VAL A 104 20.75 -4.33 16.32
N SER A 105 21.47 -3.22 16.51
CA SER A 105 22.92 -3.20 16.68
C SER A 105 23.34 -3.82 18.01
N ASN A 106 24.44 -4.56 18.00
CA ASN A 106 25.04 -5.13 19.22
C ASN A 106 25.39 -4.07 20.28
N HIS A 107 25.61 -2.81 19.89
CA HIS A 107 25.85 -1.71 20.84
C HIS A 107 24.61 -1.29 21.65
N LEU A 108 23.42 -1.75 21.25
CA LEU A 108 22.14 -1.46 21.91
C LEU A 108 21.60 -2.65 22.69
N ILE A 109 22.36 -3.74 22.76
CA ILE A 109 22.00 -4.97 23.46
C ILE A 109 22.74 -4.97 24.82
N PRO A 110 22.06 -5.28 25.93
CA PRO A 110 22.68 -5.36 27.27
C PRO A 110 23.82 -6.37 27.40
#